data_AF-A0A3D0FQQ7-F1
#
_entry.id   AF-A0A3D0FQQ7-F1
#
_cell.length_a   1.000
_cell.length_b   1.000
_cell.length_c   1.000
_cell.angle_alpha   90.00
_cell.angle_beta   90.00
_cell.angle_gamma   90.00
#
_symmetry.space_group_name_H-M   'P 1'
#
loop_
_entity.id
_entity.type
_entity.pdbx_description
1 polymer ?
#
loop_
_entity_poly.entity_id
_entity_poly.type
_entity_poly.pdbx_seq_one_letter_code
_entity_poly.pdbx_strand_id
1 'polypeptide(L)'
;MAIIRPFCGIRPPKNIVKEVASRPYDVLNSQEAREEAAGNPKSLYHIIKPEIDFAPGTDEHDPRVYGKALENFKMFQQKGWLVKDKKPCYYVYAQTMNG
;
A
#
# COMPACT_ATOMS: atom_id res chain seq x y z
N MET A 1 14.60 21.20 21.52
CA MET A 1 13.18 20.94 21.19
C MET A 1 13.12 20.37 19.78
N ALA A 2 12.44 19.26 19.54
CA ALA A 2 12.32 18.71 18.19
C ALA A 2 11.38 19.56 17.33
N ILE A 3 11.75 19.82 16.07
CA ILE A 3 10.90 20.50 15.08
C ILE A 3 10.25 19.43 14.21
N ILE A 4 8.94 19.22 14.36
CA ILE A 4 8.17 18.29 13.54
C ILE A 4 7.58 19.08 12.37
N ARG A 5 7.96 18.75 11.13
CA ARG A 5 7.45 19.42 9.93
C ARG A 5 6.24 18.65 9.38
N PRO A 6 5.07 19.29 9.17
CA PRO A 6 3.94 18.63 8.54
C PRO A 6 4.22 18.40 7.05
N PHE A 7 3.54 17.44 6.44
CA PHE A 7 3.70 17.09 5.02
C PHE A 7 2.37 16.74 4.39
N CYS A 8 2.30 16.75 3.06
CA CYS A 8 1.12 16.30 2.33
C CYS A 8 1.21 14.80 2.12
N GLY A 9 0.59 14.03 3.01
CA GLY A 9 0.52 12.57 2.95
C GLY A 9 -0.28 12.08 1.75
N ILE A 10 0.01 10.84 1.35
CA ILE A 10 -0.70 10.11 0.30
C ILE A 10 -1.47 8.99 0.97
N ARG A 11 -2.79 9.00 0.87
CA ARG A 11 -3.67 8.08 1.60
C ARG A 11 -4.93 7.75 0.81
N PRO A 12 -5.60 6.62 1.10
CA PRO A 12 -6.85 6.31 0.45
C PRO A 12 -7.99 7.24 0.89
N PRO A 13 -8.95 7.52 0.00
CA PRO A 13 -10.25 8.07 0.36
C PRO A 13 -10.99 7.21 1.39
N LYS A 14 -11.74 7.85 2.30
CA LYS A 14 -12.42 7.16 3.41
C LYS A 14 -13.38 6.06 2.95
N ASN A 15 -14.05 6.24 1.82
CA ASN A 15 -15.06 5.31 1.31
C ASN A 15 -14.47 4.01 0.77
N ILE A 16 -13.17 3.96 0.45
CA ILE A 16 -12.50 2.77 -0.08
C ILE A 16 -11.35 2.27 0.80
N VAL A 17 -11.17 2.86 1.99
CA VAL A 17 -10.05 2.54 2.89
C VAL A 17 -9.96 1.04 3.21
N LYS A 18 -11.11 0.36 3.37
CA LYS A 18 -11.17 -1.08 3.66
C LYS A 18 -10.74 -1.95 2.48
N GLU A 19 -10.93 -1.46 1.25
CA GLU A 19 -10.50 -2.18 0.05
C GLU A 19 -9.00 -1.97 -0.22
N VAL A 20 -8.44 -0.85 0.23
CA VAL A 20 -7.01 -0.52 0.06
C VAL A 20 -6.16 -1.10 1.18
N ALA A 21 -6.66 -1.10 2.42
CA ALA A 21 -5.89 -1.54 3.58
C ALA A 21 -5.40 -2.98 3.43
N SER A 22 -4.14 -3.21 3.80
CA SER A 22 -3.51 -4.52 3.83
C SER A 22 -2.80 -4.71 5.16
N ARG A 23 -2.47 -5.96 5.51
CA ARG A 23 -1.56 -6.22 6.62
C ARG A 23 -0.14 -5.74 6.25
N PRO A 24 0.74 -5.50 7.24
CA PRO A 24 2.16 -5.25 6.99
C PRO A 24 2.81 -6.34 6.11
N TYR A 25 3.84 -5.99 5.34
CA TYR A 25 4.47 -6.93 4.39
C TYR A 25 5.26 -8.05 5.06
N ASP A 26 5.61 -7.90 6.34
CA ASP A 26 6.44 -8.79 7.15
C ASP A 26 5.63 -9.83 7.94
N VAL A 27 4.29 -9.72 7.96
CA VAL A 27 3.41 -10.66 8.69
C VAL A 27 2.79 -11.74 7.80
N LEU A 28 3.15 -11.78 6.51
CA LEU A 28 2.69 -12.79 5.56
C LEU A 28 3.67 -13.00 4.40
N ASN A 29 3.57 -14.16 3.76
CA ASN A 29 4.34 -14.48 2.55
C ASN A 29 3.61 -14.07 1.26
N SER A 30 4.29 -14.16 0.11
CA SER A 30 3.73 -13.75 -1.19
C SER A 30 2.53 -14.59 -1.65
N GLN A 31 2.42 -15.84 -1.20
CA GLN A 31 1.27 -16.69 -1.53
C GLN A 31 0.03 -16.23 -0.78
N GLU A 32 0.14 -16.00 0.53
CA GLU A 32 -0.94 -15.44 1.36
C GLU A 32 -1.37 -14.05 0.85
N ALA A 33 -0.41 -13.22 0.41
CA ALA A 33 -0.68 -11.89 -0.14
C ALA A 33 -1.49 -11.98 -1.45
N ARG A 34 -1.16 -12.95 -2.31
CA ARG A 34 -1.86 -13.21 -3.56
C ARG A 34 -3.29 -13.65 -3.31
N GLU A 35 -3.50 -14.51 -2.32
CA GLU A 35 -4.83 -14.99 -1.92
C GLU A 35 -5.69 -13.86 -1.33
N GLU A 36 -5.13 -13.03 -0.45
CA GLU A 36 -5.88 -11.91 0.14
C GLU A 36 -6.16 -10.77 -0.85
N ALA A 37 -5.29 -10.56 -1.84
CA ALA A 37 -5.50 -9.58 -2.89
C ALA A 37 -6.41 -10.11 -4.03
N ALA A 38 -6.74 -11.40 -4.04
CA ALA A 38 -7.48 -12.02 -5.13
C ALA A 38 -8.83 -11.34 -5.36
N GLY A 39 -9.07 -10.87 -6.59
CA GLY A 39 -10.29 -10.16 -6.96
C GLY A 39 -10.37 -8.71 -6.47
N ASN A 40 -9.37 -8.20 -5.74
CA ASN A 40 -9.34 -6.83 -5.23
C ASN A 40 -8.15 -6.04 -5.82
N PRO A 41 -8.33 -5.36 -6.97
CA PRO A 41 -7.26 -4.59 -7.60
C PRO A 41 -6.82 -3.36 -6.78
N LYS A 42 -7.59 -2.97 -5.75
CA LYS A 42 -7.27 -1.82 -4.88
C LYS A 42 -6.38 -2.19 -3.71
N SER A 43 -6.10 -3.48 -3.49
CA SER A 43 -5.29 -3.95 -2.36
C SER A 43 -3.89 -3.33 -2.38
N LEU A 44 -3.45 -2.76 -1.25
CA LEU A 44 -2.11 -2.18 -1.15
C LEU A 44 -0.99 -3.23 -1.36
N TYR A 45 -1.30 -4.53 -1.29
CA TYR A 45 -0.35 -5.60 -1.61
C TYR A 45 0.24 -5.48 -3.03
N HIS A 46 -0.50 -4.94 -4.00
CA HIS A 46 0.04 -4.67 -5.34
C HIS A 46 1.21 -3.67 -5.32
N ILE A 47 1.39 -2.89 -4.25
CA ILE A 47 2.50 -1.94 -4.08
C ILE A 47 3.57 -2.49 -3.12
N ILE A 48 3.17 -3.10 -2.00
CA ILE A 48 4.09 -3.52 -0.93
C ILE A 48 4.62 -4.96 -1.09
N LYS A 49 3.92 -5.81 -1.84
CA LYS A 49 4.35 -7.15 -2.28
C LYS A 49 4.06 -7.32 -3.77
N PRO A 50 4.67 -6.50 -4.65
CA PRO A 50 4.33 -6.45 -6.07
C PRO A 50 4.65 -7.76 -6.82
N GLU A 51 5.46 -8.66 -6.24
CA GLU A 51 5.71 -9.99 -6.78
C GLU A 51 4.44 -10.85 -6.92
N ILE A 52 3.35 -10.51 -6.23
CA ILE A 52 2.07 -11.22 -6.37
C ILE A 52 1.44 -11.05 -7.77
N ASP A 53 1.80 -9.98 -8.48
CA ASP A 53 1.33 -9.68 -9.85
C ASP A 53 2.07 -10.48 -10.92
N PHE A 54 3.08 -11.25 -10.53
CA PHE A 54 3.83 -12.15 -11.38
C PHE A 54 3.50 -13.61 -11.08
N ALA A 55 4.03 -14.51 -11.91
CA ALA A 55 3.90 -15.94 -11.70
C ALA A 55 4.46 -16.33 -10.31
N PRO A 56 3.83 -17.30 -9.63
CA PRO A 56 4.37 -17.85 -8.38
C PRO A 56 5.83 -18.27 -8.53
N GLY A 57 6.65 -17.96 -7.52
CA GLY A 57 8.09 -18.22 -7.53
C GLY A 57 8.95 -17.11 -8.15
N THR A 58 8.35 -16.00 -8.58
CA THR A 58 9.11 -14.79 -8.94
C THR A 58 9.82 -14.25 -7.69
N ASP A 59 11.11 -13.97 -7.82
CA ASP A 59 11.94 -13.39 -6.76
C ASP A 59 11.46 -11.97 -6.43
N GLU A 60 11.17 -11.70 -5.15
CA GLU A 60 10.73 -10.38 -4.67
C GLU A 60 11.82 -9.30 -4.82
N HIS A 61 13.08 -9.69 -5.01
CA HIS A 61 14.20 -8.78 -5.26
C HIS A 61 14.52 -8.57 -6.75
N ASP A 62 13.76 -9.20 -7.66
CA ASP A 62 13.94 -8.97 -9.09
C ASP A 62 13.68 -7.49 -9.43
N PRO A 63 14.56 -6.81 -10.20
CA PRO A 63 14.37 -5.41 -10.61
C PRO A 63 12.98 -5.12 -11.21
N ARG A 64 12.36 -6.09 -11.87
CA ARG A 64 11.02 -5.97 -12.46
C ARG A 64 9.92 -5.84 -11.40
N VAL A 65 10.11 -6.43 -10.22
CA VAL A 65 9.18 -6.32 -9.09
C VAL A 65 9.12 -4.88 -8.57
N TYR A 66 10.28 -4.22 -8.42
CA TYR A 66 10.34 -2.79 -8.08
C TYR A 66 9.72 -1.92 -9.17
N GLY A 67 9.94 -2.26 -10.45
CA GLY A 67 9.28 -1.60 -11.58
C GLY A 67 7.76 -1.69 -11.49
N LYS A 68 7.24 -2.87 -11.13
CA LYS A 68 5.80 -3.10 -10.95
C LYS A 68 5.24 -2.32 -9.76
N ALA A 69 5.99 -2.25 -8.65
CA ALA A 69 5.63 -1.42 -7.50
C ALA A 69 5.38 0.05 -7.91
N LEU A 70 6.29 0.62 -8.71
CA LEU A 70 6.20 1.98 -9.20
C LEU A 70 5.01 2.19 -10.16
N GLU A 71 4.79 1.23 -11.07
CA GLU A 71 3.64 1.23 -11.98
C GLU A 71 2.33 1.24 -11.21
N ASN A 72 2.18 0.32 -10.25
CA ASN A 72 0.98 0.19 -9.42
C ASN A 72 0.77 1.43 -8.54
N PHE A 73 1.84 1.97 -7.95
CA PHE A 73 1.75 3.21 -7.16
C PHE A 73 1.21 4.38 -8.00
N LYS A 74 1.72 4.57 -9.23
CA LYS A 74 1.21 5.59 -10.16
C LYS A 74 -0.23 5.32 -10.55
N MET A 75 -0.59 4.07 -10.85
CA MET A 75 -1.96 3.68 -11.18
C MET A 75 -2.92 4.00 -10.02
N PHE A 76 -2.55 3.70 -8.78
CA PHE A 76 -3.37 3.99 -7.59
C PHE A 76 -3.62 5.49 -7.45
N GLN A 77 -2.61 6.33 -7.73
CA GLN A 77 -2.79 7.78 -7.74
C GLN A 77 -3.71 8.25 -8.87
N GLN A 78 -3.51 7.74 -10.09
CA GLN A 78 -4.34 8.10 -11.25
C GLN A 78 -5.81 7.70 -11.07
N LYS A 79 -6.07 6.54 -10.47
CA LYS A 79 -7.43 6.05 -10.18
C LYS A 79 -8.07 6.71 -8.96
N GLY A 80 -7.34 7.57 -8.25
CA GLY A 80 -7.81 8.22 -7.03
C GLY A 80 -7.91 7.26 -5.83
N TRP A 81 -7.27 6.09 -5.90
CA TRP A 81 -7.20 5.14 -4.78
C TRP A 81 -6.19 5.56 -3.73
N LEU A 82 -5.19 6.34 -4.13
CA LEU A 82 -4.28 7.06 -3.26
C LEU A 82 -4.27 8.53 -3.65
N VAL A 83 -4.68 9.39 -2.72
CA VAL A 83 -4.81 10.83 -2.97
C VAL A 83 -3.85 11.58 -2.05
N LYS A 84 -3.12 12.53 -2.63
CA LYS A 84 -2.26 13.43 -1.88
C LYS A 84 -3.12 14.52 -1.22
N ASP A 85 -2.92 14.74 0.08
CA ASP A 85 -3.62 15.81 0.78
C ASP A 85 -3.24 17.19 0.22
N LYS A 86 -4.21 18.11 0.15
CA LYS A 86 -4.03 19.45 -0.46
C LYS A 86 -3.19 20.40 0.40
N LYS A 87 -3.08 20.11 1.69
CA LYS A 87 -2.37 20.93 2.68
C LYS A 87 -1.49 20.02 3.52
N PRO A 88 -0.35 20.51 4.03
CA PRO A 88 0.48 19.73 4.92
C PRO A 88 -0.26 19.48 6.23
N CYS A 89 -0.22 18.23 6.70
CA CYS A 89 -0.89 17.79 7.91
C CYS A 89 0.09 17.05 8.84
N TYR A 90 -0.30 16.93 10.10
CA TYR A 90 0.28 15.93 11.00
C TYR A 90 -0.59 14.68 10.94
N TYR A 91 0.04 13.52 10.86
CA TYR A 91 -0.63 12.22 10.84
C TYR A 91 -0.29 11.49 12.14
N VAL A 92 -1.32 11.08 12.86
CA VAL A 92 -1.18 10.35 14.11
C VAL A 92 -1.68 8.94 13.85
N TYR A 93 -0.80 7.97 14.04
CA TYR A 93 -1.15 6.56 14.07
C TYR A 93 -1.41 6.18 15.53
N ALA A 94 -2.53 5.50 15.77
CA ALA A 94 -2.88 4.94 17.06
C ALA A 94 -3.27 3.49 16.86
N GLN A 95 -2.85 2.65 17.79
CA GLN A 95 -3.17 1.23 17.83
C GLN A 95 -3.68 0.91 19.23
N THR A 96 -4.78 0.16 19.31
CA THR A 96 -5.31 -0.36 20.57
C THR A 96 -5.27 -1.88 20.51
N MET A 97 -4.60 -2.53 21.46
CA MET A 97 -4.66 -3.99 21.58
C MET A 97 -6.00 -4.41 22.16
N ASN A 98 -6.71 -5.32 21.48
CA ASN A 98 -8.01 -5.88 21.89
C ASN A 98 -9.21 -4.91 21.92
N GLY A 99 -9.11 -3.74 21.28
CA GLY A 99 -10.19 -2.73 21.23
C GLY A 99 -10.32 -1.94 22.53
#